data_AF-A0A0D5YRK6-F1
#
_entry.id   AF-A0A0D5YRK6-F1
#
_cell.length_a   1.000
_cell.length_b   1.000
_cell.length_c   1.000
_cell.angle_alpha   90.00
_cell.angle_beta   90.00
_cell.angle_gamma   90.00
#
_symmetry.space_group_name_H-M   'P 1'
#
loop_
_entity.id
_entity.type
_entity.pdbx_description
1 polymer ?
#
loop_
_entity_poly.entity_id
_entity_poly.type
_entity_poly.pdbx_seq_one_letter_code
_entity_poly.pdbx_strand_id
1 'polypeptide(L)'
;MKSKFFALTALICSFYMQGQNDTLYLYVDAPLLSYSCEQSLSFGFAISSADTNFDTDYFKFDIPNLKGLSPEGEVEYHTNAEIRKKKALNPSKLRTIEIFTKGKAFWEIHNELSLKRKIYLVTDIEGQSEHLMVSKNLYYVYPLIYTGTRKNVVVTDNRKIKK
;
A
#
# COMPACT_ATOMS: atom_id res chain seq x y z
N MET A 1 11.41 -32.92 32.23
CA MET A 1 10.49 -31.76 32.18
C MET A 1 11.14 -30.45 31.71
N LYS A 2 12.41 -30.18 32.01
CA LYS A 2 13.09 -28.92 31.64
C LYS A 2 13.27 -28.69 30.12
N SER A 3 13.42 -29.74 29.30
CA SER A 3 13.58 -29.60 27.84
C SER A 3 12.30 -29.21 27.10
N LYS A 4 11.12 -29.63 27.61
CA LYS A 4 9.82 -29.26 27.03
C LYS A 4 9.51 -27.77 27.21
N PHE A 5 9.96 -27.19 28.33
CA PHE A 5 9.81 -25.76 28.60
C PHE A 5 10.64 -24.93 27.61
N PHE A 6 11.89 -25.35 27.34
CA PHE A 6 12.79 -24.67 26.40
C PHE A 6 12.26 -24.67 24.95
N ALA A 7 11.68 -25.80 24.52
CA ALA A 7 11.04 -25.89 23.20
C ALA A 7 9.82 -24.98 23.09
N LEU A 8 9.03 -24.84 24.16
CA LEU A 8 7.86 -23.97 24.20
C LEU A 8 8.26 -22.48 24.16
N THR A 9 9.30 -22.06 24.89
CA THR A 9 9.81 -20.68 24.82
C THR A 9 10.41 -20.36 23.45
N ALA A 10 11.15 -21.30 22.85
CA ALA A 10 11.69 -21.13 21.50
C ALA A 10 10.58 -20.98 20.45
N LEU A 11 9.48 -21.73 20.58
CA LEU A 11 8.30 -21.62 19.72
C LEU A 11 7.57 -20.28 19.90
N ILE A 12 7.43 -19.78 21.12
CA ILE A 12 6.78 -18.48 21.38
C ILE A 12 7.63 -17.32 20.84
N CYS A 13 8.97 -17.42 20.94
CA CYS A 13 9.88 -16.42 20.39
C CYS A 13 9.85 -16.35 18.85
N SER A 14 9.64 -17.48 18.14
CA SER A 14 9.55 -17.46 16.67
C SER A 14 8.30 -16.72 16.17
N PHE A 15 7.17 -16.82 16.87
CA PHE A 15 5.97 -16.03 16.57
C PHE A 15 6.19 -14.52 16.81
N TYR A 16 6.97 -14.13 17.82
CA TYR A 16 7.28 -12.73 18.10
C TYR A 16 8.18 -12.09 17.03
N MET A 17 9.12 -12.85 16.45
CA MET A 17 10.00 -12.35 15.38
C MET A 17 9.27 -12.15 14.05
N GLN A 18 8.15 -12.85 13.82
CA GLN A 18 7.31 -12.67 12.63
C GLN A 18 6.66 -11.28 12.56
N GLY A 19 6.54 -10.58 13.70
CA GLY A 19 6.01 -9.21 13.78
C GLY A 19 6.86 -8.14 13.08
N GLN A 20 8.10 -8.43 12.69
CA GLN A 20 8.87 -7.52 11.82
C GLN A 20 8.42 -7.55 10.35
N ASN A 21 7.76 -8.62 9.89
CA ASN A 21 7.22 -8.74 8.52
C ASN A 21 5.78 -8.22 8.38
N ASP A 22 5.17 -7.74 9.47
CA ASP A 22 3.79 -7.23 9.52
C ASP A 22 3.62 -5.86 8.86
N THR A 23 4.72 -5.14 8.60
CA THR A 23 4.69 -3.78 8.03
C THR A 23 5.28 -3.75 6.63
N LEU A 24 4.48 -3.31 5.66
CA LEU A 24 4.91 -3.02 4.30
C LEU A 24 5.10 -1.50 4.12
N TYR A 25 6.27 -1.08 3.67
CA TYR A 25 6.54 0.28 3.20
C TYR A 25 6.64 0.26 1.68
N LEU A 26 5.52 0.57 1.02
CA LEU A 26 5.41 0.61 -0.43
C LEU A 26 5.88 1.98 -0.91
N TYR A 27 7.04 2.02 -1.56
CA TYR A 27 7.59 3.23 -2.16
C TYR A 27 7.02 3.43 -3.57
N VAL A 28 6.51 4.63 -3.81
CA VAL A 28 5.99 5.05 -5.10
C VAL A 28 6.48 6.47 -5.37
N ASP A 29 7.16 6.62 -6.49
CA ASP A 29 7.51 7.94 -7.01
C ASP A 29 6.24 8.62 -7.54
N ALA A 30 5.98 9.85 -7.09
CA ALA A 30 4.80 10.65 -7.43
C ALA A 30 3.45 9.87 -7.48
N PRO A 31 2.95 9.34 -6.34
CA PRO A 31 1.74 8.54 -6.32
C PRO A 31 0.50 9.36 -6.73
N LEU A 32 -0.33 8.79 -7.60
CA LEU A 32 -1.62 9.37 -7.93
C LEU A 32 -2.61 9.10 -6.78
N LEU A 33 -2.93 10.16 -6.04
CA LEU A 33 -3.95 10.12 -5.00
C LEU A 33 -5.26 10.67 -5.55
N SER A 34 -6.36 9.97 -5.30
CA SER A 34 -7.68 10.34 -5.79
C SER A 34 -8.67 10.52 -4.66
N TYR A 35 -9.53 11.53 -4.80
CA TYR A 35 -10.65 11.77 -3.90
C TYR A 35 -11.90 11.12 -4.47
N SER A 36 -12.66 10.45 -3.61
CA SER A 36 -14.03 10.04 -3.94
C SER A 36 -14.98 11.24 -3.94
N CYS A 37 -16.22 11.03 -4.39
CA CYS A 37 -17.28 12.04 -4.28
C CYS A 37 -17.55 12.47 -2.83
N GLU A 38 -17.25 11.61 -1.86
CA GLU A 38 -17.39 11.86 -0.42
C GLU A 38 -16.08 12.37 0.21
N GLN A 39 -15.13 12.87 -0.60
CA GLN A 39 -13.82 13.38 -0.17
C GLN A 39 -12.92 12.35 0.56
N SER A 40 -13.28 11.07 0.54
CA SER A 40 -12.37 10.02 1.02
C SER A 40 -11.18 9.89 0.09
N LEU A 41 -9.98 9.82 0.67
CA LEU A 41 -8.75 9.75 -0.10
C LEU A 41 -8.39 8.30 -0.39
N SER A 42 -7.95 8.01 -1.62
CA SER A 42 -7.55 6.67 -2.02
C SER A 42 -6.29 6.67 -2.87
N PHE A 43 -5.64 5.52 -2.90
CA PHE A 43 -4.46 5.22 -3.71
C PHE A 43 -4.66 3.84 -4.33
N GLY A 44 -4.06 3.61 -5.49
CA GLY A 44 -3.98 2.27 -6.04
C GLY A 44 -2.89 2.15 -7.08
N PHE A 45 -2.55 0.91 -7.39
CA PHE A 45 -1.63 0.60 -8.47
C PHE A 45 -2.17 -0.55 -9.31
N ALA A 46 -1.77 -0.57 -10.57
CA ALA A 46 -2.08 -1.62 -11.51
C ALA A 46 -0.80 -2.39 -11.87
N ILE A 47 -0.95 -3.68 -12.13
CA ILE A 47 0.07 -4.50 -12.80
C ILE A 47 -0.56 -5.16 -14.02
N SER A 48 0.26 -5.55 -14.99
CA SER A 48 -0.21 -6.35 -16.13
C SER A 48 -0.79 -7.68 -15.64
N SER A 49 -1.96 -8.06 -16.16
CA SER A 49 -2.53 -9.35 -15.80
C SER A 49 -1.81 -10.49 -16.51
N ALA A 50 -1.69 -11.62 -15.81
CA ALA A 50 -1.27 -12.88 -16.43
C ALA A 50 -2.42 -13.58 -17.18
N ASP A 51 -3.66 -13.15 -16.94
CA ASP A 51 -4.86 -13.69 -17.58
C ASP A 51 -5.14 -12.91 -18.86
N THR A 52 -5.07 -13.58 -20.01
CA THR A 52 -5.18 -12.95 -21.33
C THR A 52 -6.54 -12.30 -21.62
N ASN A 53 -7.56 -12.56 -20.79
CA ASN A 53 -8.86 -11.91 -20.92
C ASN A 53 -8.88 -10.49 -20.29
N PHE A 54 -7.85 -10.12 -19.53
CA PHE A 54 -7.78 -8.85 -18.82
C PHE A 54 -6.42 -8.18 -19.04
N ASP A 55 -6.41 -6.86 -19.22
CA ASP A 55 -5.15 -6.15 -19.44
C ASP A 55 -4.39 -5.95 -18.12
N THR A 56 -5.12 -5.66 -17.04
CA THR A 56 -4.51 -5.26 -15.76
C THR A 56 -5.24 -5.79 -14.53
N ASP A 57 -4.48 -6.12 -13.50
CA ASP A 57 -4.95 -6.35 -12.14
C ASP A 57 -4.72 -5.07 -11.30
N TYR A 58 -5.79 -4.48 -10.76
CA TYR A 58 -5.76 -3.23 -9.99
C TYR A 58 -5.93 -3.50 -8.49
N PHE A 59 -5.02 -2.95 -7.68
CA PHE A 59 -5.02 -3.06 -6.22
C PHE A 59 -5.37 -1.73 -5.59
N LYS A 60 -6.47 -1.69 -4.82
CA LYS A 60 -7.01 -0.45 -4.26
C LYS A 60 -6.74 -0.34 -2.75
N PHE A 61 -6.40 0.86 -2.33
CA PHE A 61 -6.20 1.25 -0.94
C PHE A 61 -6.97 2.52 -0.61
N ASP A 62 -7.57 2.55 0.57
CA ASP A 62 -8.11 3.78 1.14
C ASP A 62 -7.07 4.38 2.11
N ILE A 63 -7.00 5.70 2.15
CA ILE A 63 -6.15 6.45 3.06
C ILE A 63 -7.07 7.08 4.12
N PRO A 64 -7.00 6.63 5.39
CA PRO A 64 -7.84 7.18 6.45
C PRO A 64 -7.63 8.68 6.62
N ASN A 65 -8.65 9.46 6.27
CA ASN A 65 -8.63 10.92 6.36
C ASN A 65 -9.89 11.50 7.03
N LEU A 66 -10.75 10.68 7.64
CA LEU A 66 -11.91 11.18 8.40
C LEU A 66 -11.45 12.00 9.62
N LYS A 67 -11.91 13.25 9.73
CA LYS A 67 -11.62 14.14 10.85
C LYS A 67 -12.72 14.10 11.90
N GLY A 68 -13.99 14.04 11.49
CA GLY A 68 -15.14 14.00 12.39
C GLY A 68 -16.39 14.64 11.77
N LEU A 69 -17.25 15.19 12.63
CA LEU A 69 -18.42 15.96 12.22
C LEU A 69 -18.18 17.45 12.53
N SER A 70 -18.61 18.33 11.62
CA SER A 70 -18.67 19.78 11.87
C SER A 70 -19.74 20.11 12.91
N PRO A 71 -19.74 21.33 13.48
CA PRO A 71 -20.83 21.81 14.35
C PRO A 71 -22.22 21.74 13.70
N GLU A 72 -22.28 21.82 12.38
CA GLU A 72 -23.50 21.73 11.56
C GLU A 72 -23.91 20.29 11.22
N GLY A 73 -23.10 19.30 11.61
CA GLY A 73 -23.38 17.87 11.42
C GLY A 73 -22.86 17.28 10.09
N GLU A 74 -22.02 18.02 9.35
CA GLU A 74 -21.43 17.53 8.10
C GLU A 74 -20.15 16.73 8.38
N VAL A 75 -19.84 15.74 7.52
CA VAL A 75 -18.62 14.93 7.68
C VAL A 75 -17.41 15.74 7.19
N GLU A 76 -16.45 15.97 8.08
CA GLU A 76 -15.19 16.63 7.76
C GLU A 76 -14.06 15.62 7.51
N TYR A 77 -13.23 15.94 6.53
CA TYR A 77 -12.05 15.16 6.17
C TYR A 77 -10.79 16.02 6.25
N HIS A 78 -9.68 15.39 6.63
CA HIS A 78 -8.35 15.94 6.48
C HIS A 78 -7.96 16.00 4.99
N THR A 79 -7.34 17.11 4.61
CA THR A 79 -6.69 17.29 3.32
C THR A 79 -5.41 16.43 3.21
N ASN A 80 -4.93 16.20 1.98
CA ASN A 80 -3.67 15.48 1.75
C ASN A 80 -2.48 16.13 2.49
N ALA A 81 -2.46 17.46 2.53
CA ALA A 81 -1.41 18.23 3.20
C ALA A 81 -1.39 18.04 4.72
N GLU A 82 -2.53 17.76 5.34
CA GLU A 82 -2.67 17.54 6.79
C GLU A 82 -2.33 16.11 7.22
N ILE A 83 -2.65 15.12 6.37
CA ILE A 83 -2.40 13.71 6.70
C ILE A 83 -0.95 13.28 6.46
N ARG A 84 -0.21 13.96 5.56
CA ARG A 84 1.15 13.56 5.21
C ARG A 84 2.09 13.74 6.41
N LYS A 85 2.76 12.65 6.81
CA LYS A 85 3.72 12.68 7.93
C LYS A 85 5.14 12.48 7.41
N LYS A 86 6.06 13.35 7.83
CA LYS A 86 7.49 13.16 7.57
C LYS A 86 8.06 12.10 8.49
N LYS A 87 8.79 11.13 7.93
CA LYS A 87 9.41 10.06 8.71
C LYS A 87 10.77 9.68 8.12
N ALA A 88 11.77 9.54 8.98
CA ALA A 88 13.06 8.97 8.58
C ALA A 88 12.89 7.45 8.45
N LEU A 89 13.20 6.91 7.28
CA LEU A 89 13.09 5.47 6.99
C LEU A 89 14.42 4.93 6.49
N ASN A 90 14.69 3.66 6.77
CA ASN A 90 15.83 2.97 6.16
C ASN A 90 15.45 2.59 4.72
N PRO A 91 16.17 3.06 3.68
CA PRO A 91 15.87 2.74 2.28
C PRO A 91 15.80 1.23 1.99
N SER A 92 16.57 0.40 2.72
CA SER A 92 16.57 -1.06 2.52
C SER A 92 15.24 -1.74 2.90
N LYS A 93 14.39 -1.06 3.67
CA LYS A 93 13.05 -1.54 4.06
C LYS A 93 11.96 -1.13 3.06
N LEU A 94 12.26 -0.22 2.15
CA LEU A 94 11.32 0.20 1.13
C LEU A 94 11.17 -0.88 0.06
N ARG A 95 9.97 -0.99 -0.49
CA ARG A 95 9.67 -1.89 -1.62
C ARG A 95 8.95 -1.08 -2.68
N THR A 96 9.49 -1.04 -3.90
CA THR A 96 8.74 -0.52 -5.04
C THR A 96 7.63 -1.50 -5.41
N ILE A 97 6.63 -1.04 -6.18
CA ILE A 97 5.58 -1.93 -6.72
C ILE A 97 6.23 -3.09 -7.47
N GLU A 98 7.18 -2.81 -8.36
CA GLU A 98 7.89 -3.82 -9.15
C GLU A 98 8.56 -4.89 -8.26
N ILE A 99 9.34 -4.48 -7.25
CA ILE A 99 10.02 -5.41 -6.34
C ILE A 99 8.99 -6.22 -5.53
N PHE A 100 7.91 -5.58 -5.10
CA PHE A 100 6.87 -6.22 -4.31
C PHE A 100 6.09 -7.28 -5.10
N THR A 101 5.81 -7.03 -6.38
CA THR A 101 4.99 -7.91 -7.23
C THR A 101 5.80 -8.89 -8.07
N LYS A 102 7.13 -8.76 -8.10
CA LYS A 102 8.02 -9.59 -8.92
C LYS A 102 7.81 -11.08 -8.68
N GLY A 103 7.48 -11.80 -9.75
CA GLY A 103 7.31 -13.25 -9.74
C GLY A 103 6.07 -13.75 -8.98
N LYS A 104 5.14 -12.87 -8.61
CA LYS A 104 3.91 -13.24 -7.90
C LYS A 104 2.70 -13.19 -8.85
N ALA A 105 1.82 -14.16 -8.71
CA ALA A 105 0.50 -14.12 -9.31
C ALA A 105 -0.41 -13.10 -8.58
N PHE A 106 -1.44 -12.60 -9.26
CA PHE A 106 -2.34 -11.57 -8.71
C PHE A 106 -2.97 -11.98 -7.36
N TRP A 107 -3.33 -13.25 -7.20
CA TRP A 107 -3.95 -13.77 -5.97
C TRP A 107 -2.94 -13.88 -4.82
N GLU A 108 -1.66 -14.10 -5.11
CA GLU A 108 -0.59 -14.10 -4.09
C GLU A 108 -0.39 -12.69 -3.55
N ILE A 109 -0.43 -11.69 -4.44
CA ILE A 109 -0.33 -10.27 -4.08
C ILE A 109 -1.55 -9.88 -3.24
N HIS A 110 -2.76 -10.25 -3.67
CA HIS A 110 -4.00 -10.02 -2.93
C HIS A 110 -3.91 -10.61 -1.51
N ASN A 111 -3.53 -11.89 -1.40
CA ASN A 111 -3.41 -12.57 -0.11
C ASN A 111 -2.36 -11.91 0.79
N GLU A 112 -1.19 -11.56 0.24
CA GLU A 112 -0.15 -10.91 1.03
C GLU A 112 -0.62 -9.54 1.55
N LEU A 113 -1.26 -8.71 0.71
CA LEU A 113 -1.79 -7.40 1.11
C LEU A 113 -2.90 -7.54 2.16
N SER A 114 -3.83 -8.48 1.98
CA SER A 114 -4.91 -8.76 2.94
C SER A 114 -4.41 -9.22 4.31
N LEU A 115 -3.24 -9.85 4.36
CA LEU A 115 -2.63 -10.35 5.61
C LEU A 115 -1.70 -9.34 6.28
N LYS A 116 -1.28 -8.26 5.60
CA LYS A 116 -0.44 -7.23 6.23
C LYS A 116 -1.26 -6.48 7.29
N ARG A 117 -0.68 -6.39 8.49
CA ARG A 117 -1.27 -5.58 9.56
C ARG A 117 -1.10 -4.08 9.32
N LYS A 118 0.01 -3.68 8.71
CA LYS A 118 0.34 -2.28 8.45
C LYS A 118 0.88 -2.13 7.04
N ILE A 119 0.27 -1.26 6.26
CA ILE A 119 0.75 -0.89 4.95
C ILE A 119 0.89 0.63 4.94
N TYR A 120 2.02 1.10 4.43
CA TYR A 120 2.29 2.52 4.28
C TYR A 120 2.71 2.82 2.85
N LEU A 121 2.09 3.86 2.29
CA LEU A 121 2.60 4.52 1.09
C LEU A 121 3.74 5.43 1.52
N VAL A 122 4.86 5.34 0.81
CA VAL A 122 6.05 6.16 1.03
C VAL A 122 6.38 6.88 -0.27
N THR A 123 6.60 8.19 -0.19
CA THR A 123 6.97 9.03 -1.33
C THR A 123 7.96 10.10 -0.92
N ASP A 124 8.69 10.64 -1.88
CA ASP A 124 9.68 11.68 -1.65
C ASP A 124 9.04 12.99 -1.21
N ILE A 125 9.87 13.83 -0.58
CA ILE A 125 9.47 15.17 -0.16
C ILE A 125 9.78 16.13 -1.30
N GLU A 126 8.74 16.65 -1.96
CA GLU A 126 8.88 17.66 -3.02
C GLU A 126 9.77 18.84 -2.58
N GLY A 127 10.73 19.21 -3.42
CA GLY A 127 11.54 20.43 -3.25
C GLY A 127 12.72 20.33 -2.28
N GLN A 128 13.09 19.15 -1.78
CA GLN A 128 14.37 18.97 -1.08
C GLN A 128 15.47 18.51 -2.05
N SER A 129 16.54 19.32 -2.15
CA SER A 129 17.76 18.99 -2.91
C SER A 129 18.29 17.60 -2.56
N GLU A 130 18.67 16.81 -3.57
CA GLU A 130 19.28 15.47 -3.44
C GLU A 130 20.38 15.44 -2.36
N HIS A 131 21.17 16.52 -2.24
CA HIS A 131 22.27 16.63 -1.28
C HIS A 131 21.85 16.60 0.21
N LEU A 132 20.62 17.01 0.56
CA LEU A 132 20.11 16.97 1.94
C LEU A 132 19.44 15.63 2.27
N MET A 133 18.86 14.95 1.29
CA MET A 133 18.19 13.65 1.47
C MET A 133 19.18 12.52 1.77
N VAL A 134 20.39 12.55 1.18
CA VAL A 134 21.45 11.56 1.47
C VAL A 134 21.81 11.53 2.96
N SER A 135 21.65 12.65 3.68
CA SER A 135 21.99 12.73 5.11
C SER A 135 20.89 12.23 6.07
N LYS A 136 19.62 12.16 5.65
CA LYS A 136 18.48 11.89 6.57
C LYS A 136 17.38 10.94 6.08
N ASN A 137 17.41 10.41 4.85
CA ASN A 137 16.43 9.43 4.33
C ASN A 137 14.99 9.72 4.77
N LEU A 138 14.52 10.96 4.54
CA LEU A 138 13.26 11.48 5.06
C LEU A 138 12.19 11.43 3.98
N TYR A 139 11.04 10.83 4.29
CA TYR A 139 9.95 10.60 3.33
C TYR A 139 8.61 11.08 3.86
N TYR A 140 7.66 11.35 2.97
CA TYR A 140 6.24 11.42 3.32
C TYR A 140 5.66 10.01 3.43
N VAL A 141 4.84 9.78 4.46
CA VAL A 141 4.23 8.49 4.75
C VAL A 141 2.73 8.64 4.96
N TYR A 142 1.95 7.78 4.29
CA TYR A 142 0.50 7.68 4.42
C TYR A 142 0.10 6.28 4.89
N PRO A 143 -0.77 6.13 5.89
CA PRO A 143 -1.35 4.83 6.21
C PRO A 143 -2.27 4.37 5.08
N LEU A 144 -2.13 3.11 4.67
CA LEU A 144 -2.99 2.48 3.68
C LEU A 144 -3.84 1.39 4.33
N ILE A 145 -5.13 1.38 3.98
CA ILE A 145 -6.04 0.25 4.23
C ILE A 145 -6.30 -0.42 2.90
N TYR A 146 -5.91 -1.67 2.78
CA TYR A 146 -6.19 -2.44 1.58
C TYR A 146 -7.69 -2.75 1.47
N THR A 147 -8.29 -2.42 0.32
CA THR A 147 -9.76 -2.52 0.11
C THR A 147 -10.12 -3.58 -0.93
N GLY A 148 -9.14 -4.15 -1.62
CA GLY A 148 -9.31 -5.29 -2.51
C GLY A 148 -8.60 -5.15 -3.84
N THR A 149 -8.76 -6.19 -4.66
CA THR A 149 -8.29 -6.23 -6.04
C THR A 149 -9.48 -6.23 -6.99
N ARG A 150 -9.31 -5.61 -8.14
CA ARG A 150 -10.24 -5.72 -9.27
C ARG A 150 -9.45 -6.10 -10.51
N LYS A 151 -9.98 -7.00 -11.32
CA LYS A 151 -9.51 -7.18 -12.69
C LYS A 151 -10.14 -6.10 -13.54
N ASN A 152 -9.36 -5.41 -14.36
CA ASN A 152 -9.92 -4.44 -15.29
C ASN A 152 -10.48 -5.19 -16.50
N VAL A 153 -11.82 -5.26 -16.59
CA VAL A 153 -12.51 -5.80 -17.75
C VAL A 153 -12.49 -4.71 -18.81
N VAL A 154 -11.63 -4.82 -19.81
CA VAL A 154 -11.93 -4.11 -21.05
C VAL A 154 -13.07 -4.88 -21.68
N VAL A 155 -14.24 -4.26 -21.74
CA VAL A 155 -15.32 -4.75 -22.61
C VAL A 155 -14.80 -4.60 -24.03
N THR A 156 -14.09 -5.61 -24.51
CA THR A 156 -13.82 -5.76 -25.92
C THR A 156 -15.18 -5.98 -26.54
N ASP A 157 -15.71 -4.92 -27.17
CA ASP A 157 -16.88 -5.01 -28.00
C ASP A 157 -16.58 -6.14 -28.99
N ASN A 158 -17.21 -7.30 -28.82
CA ASN A 158 -16.94 -8.54 -29.56
C ASN A 158 -17.38 -8.42 -31.03
N ARG A 159 -17.33 -7.21 -31.60
CA ARG A 159 -17.38 -6.96 -33.03
C ARG A 159 -16.02 -7.35 -33.59
N LYS A 160 -15.89 -8.64 -33.86
CA LYS A 160 -15.20 -9.10 -35.07
C LYS A 160 -15.74 -8.26 -36.23
N ILE A 161 -15.05 -7.19 -36.59
CA ILE A 161 -15.18 -6.61 -37.92
C ILE A 161 -14.51 -7.65 -38.84
N LYS A 162 -15.30 -8.64 -39.25
CA LYS A 162 -15.09 -9.26 -40.55
C LYS A 162 -15.49 -8.21 -41.57
N LYS A 163 -14.50 -7.58 -42.20
CA LYS A 163 -14.48 -7.31 -43.64
C LYS A 163 -13.03 -7.16 -44.08
#